data_AF-A0A2N3F1H4-F1
#
_entry.id   AF-A0A2N3F1H4-F1
#
_cell.length_a   1.000
_cell.length_b   1.000
_cell.length_c   1.000
_cell.angle_alpha   90.00
_cell.angle_beta   90.00
_cell.angle_gamma   90.00
#
_symmetry.space_group_name_H-M   'P 1'
#
loop_
_entity.id
_entity.type
_entity.pdbx_description
1 polymer ?
#
loop_
_entity_poly.entity_id
_entity_poly.type
_entity_poly.pdbx_seq_one_letter_code
_entity_poly.pdbx_strand_id
1 'polypeptide(L)'
;LRSPHKIKLGVSGCARECAEARGKDVGVIATEKGWNVYVGGNGGFEPRHAQLFAEDLSDEDLIRVIDRYLMFYIRTADRLQRTAPWQEDFEGGLDRLKEILLEDALGLCEELDAHMARHVGTYEDEWAAVLKDPERLRQFSSFVNAPDTADPSLAYVEVRGQRRPATEVEKSQAGPILIAPTALQVRS
;
A
#
# COMPACT_ATOMS: atom_id res chain seq x y z
N LEU A 1 -6.87 -4.64 -1.19
CA LEU A 1 -7.05 -4.62 -2.66
C LEU A 1 -6.08 -5.61 -3.31
N ARG A 2 -6.55 -6.59 -4.11
CA ARG A 2 -5.66 -7.44 -4.90
C ARG A 2 -5.57 -6.83 -6.30
N SER A 3 -4.46 -6.17 -6.61
CA SER A 3 -4.27 -5.43 -7.86
C SER A 3 -3.32 -6.12 -8.84
N PRO A 4 -3.40 -5.82 -10.14
CA PRO A 4 -2.51 -6.41 -11.16
C PRO A 4 -1.03 -6.22 -10.86
N HIS A 5 -0.67 -5.12 -10.20
CA HIS A 5 0.65 -4.84 -9.65
C HIS A 5 0.54 -3.92 -8.40
N LYS A 6 1.64 -3.75 -7.64
CA LYS A 6 1.76 -2.80 -6.51
C LYS A 6 1.26 -1.40 -6.85
N ILE A 7 0.56 -0.79 -5.90
CA ILE A 7 0.01 0.58 -5.98
C ILE A 7 0.62 1.41 -4.85
N LYS A 8 0.89 2.70 -5.11
CA LYS A 8 1.27 3.69 -4.11
C LYS A 8 0.25 4.82 -4.12
N LEU A 9 -0.11 5.29 -2.93
CA LEU A 9 -0.94 6.46 -2.75
C LEU A 9 -0.17 7.52 -1.96
N GLY A 10 -0.44 8.80 -2.24
CA GLY A 10 0.17 9.93 -1.55
C GLY A 10 -0.84 11.03 -1.29
N VAL A 11 -0.83 11.59 -0.08
CA VAL A 11 -1.73 12.66 0.35
C VAL A 11 -0.88 13.85 0.77
N SER A 12 -1.01 14.97 0.06
CA SER A 12 -0.34 16.22 0.40
C SER A 12 -1.37 17.25 0.89
N GLY A 13 -1.16 17.80 2.09
CA GLY A 13 -2.05 18.82 2.65
C GLY A 13 -1.94 20.20 2.03
N CYS A 14 -1.03 20.41 1.07
CA CYS A 14 -0.95 21.64 0.28
C CYS A 14 -0.14 21.42 -1.01
N ALA A 15 -0.15 22.42 -1.90
CA ALA A 15 0.55 22.41 -3.18
C ALA A 15 2.09 22.29 -3.10
N ARG A 16 2.69 22.39 -1.91
CA ARG A 16 4.13 22.10 -1.70
C ARG A 16 4.47 20.61 -1.88
N GLU A 17 3.45 19.75 -1.87
CA GLU A 17 3.57 18.37 -2.36
C GLU A 17 4.57 17.49 -1.58
N CYS A 18 4.79 17.75 -0.29
CA CYS A 18 5.80 17.04 0.51
C CYS A 18 5.62 15.50 0.60
N ALA A 19 4.45 14.96 0.23
CA ALA A 19 4.21 13.52 0.17
C ALA A 19 4.49 12.90 -1.20
N GLU A 20 5.04 13.66 -2.15
CA GLU A 20 5.33 13.23 -3.52
C GLU A 20 4.07 12.67 -4.22
N ALA A 21 2.90 13.25 -3.93
CA ALA A 21 1.60 12.82 -4.45
C ALA A 21 1.60 12.67 -5.98
N ARG A 22 2.24 13.58 -6.72
CA ARG A 22 2.33 13.54 -8.19
C ARG A 22 3.32 12.49 -8.72
N GLY A 23 4.03 11.78 -7.85
CA GLY A 23 4.87 10.63 -8.21
C GLY A 23 4.23 9.26 -7.87
N LYS A 24 3.01 9.25 -7.31
CA LYS A 24 2.31 8.02 -6.90
C LYS A 24 1.29 7.58 -7.95
N ASP A 25 0.90 6.31 -7.90
CA ASP A 25 -0.13 5.75 -8.79
C ASP A 25 -1.46 6.53 -8.65
N VAL A 26 -1.78 6.96 -7.42
CA VAL A 26 -2.82 7.95 -7.09
C VAL A 26 -2.25 8.97 -6.10
N GLY A 27 -2.36 10.24 -6.41
CA GLY A 27 -1.93 11.35 -5.56
C GLY A 27 -3.06 12.32 -5.31
N VAL A 28 -3.19 12.82 -4.08
CA VAL A 28 -4.22 13.82 -3.75
C VAL A 28 -3.57 15.02 -3.08
N ILE A 29 -4.04 16.22 -3.45
CA ILE A 29 -3.51 17.49 -2.95
C ILE A 29 -4.68 18.35 -2.48
N ALA A 30 -4.65 18.77 -1.21
CA ALA A 30 -5.64 19.68 -0.66
C ALA A 30 -5.52 21.08 -1.28
N THR A 31 -6.67 21.69 -1.52
CA THR A 31 -6.84 23.07 -2.00
C THR A 31 -7.81 23.80 -1.08
N GLU A 32 -7.99 25.11 -1.30
CA GLU A 32 -8.99 25.89 -0.56
C GLU A 32 -10.44 25.48 -0.87
N LYS A 33 -10.65 24.75 -1.98
CA LYS A 33 -11.97 24.34 -2.45
C LYS A 33 -12.27 22.85 -2.22
N GLY A 34 -11.33 22.09 -1.65
CA GLY A 34 -11.45 20.64 -1.46
C GLY A 34 -10.18 19.92 -1.89
N TRP A 35 -10.32 18.92 -2.76
CA TRP A 35 -9.22 18.04 -3.16
C TRP A 35 -9.04 17.93 -4.66
N ASN A 36 -7.77 17.92 -5.08
CA ASN A 36 -7.37 17.58 -6.44
C ASN A 36 -6.78 16.17 -6.46
N VAL A 37 -7.28 15.34 -7.37
CA VAL A 37 -6.83 13.95 -7.58
C VAL A 37 -5.97 13.88 -8.82
N TYR A 38 -4.81 13.25 -8.69
CA TYR A 38 -3.86 12.99 -9.75
C TYR A 38 -3.66 11.47 -9.90
N VAL A 39 -3.55 10.97 -11.12
CA VAL A 39 -3.46 9.53 -11.40
C VAL A 39 -2.39 9.21 -12.45
N GLY A 40 -1.92 7.96 -12.46
CA GLY A 40 -0.95 7.47 -13.45
C GLY A 40 0.50 7.86 -13.16
N GLY A 41 0.84 8.20 -11.92
CA GLY A 41 2.23 8.48 -11.52
C GLY A 41 3.03 7.20 -11.26
N ASN A 42 4.35 7.29 -11.45
CA ASN A 42 5.27 6.18 -11.22
C ASN A 42 6.65 6.68 -10.83
N GLY A 43 7.14 6.34 -9.64
CA GLY A 43 8.54 6.54 -9.23
C GLY A 43 9.46 5.33 -9.52
N GLY A 44 9.14 4.54 -10.55
CA GLY A 44 9.86 3.32 -10.91
C GLY A 44 11.01 3.53 -11.92
N PHE A 45 11.39 2.45 -12.61
CA PHE A 45 12.44 2.47 -13.63
C PHE A 45 12.16 3.48 -14.76
N GLU A 46 10.89 3.60 -15.15
CA GLU A 46 10.40 4.64 -16.04
C GLU A 46 9.53 5.64 -15.27
N PRO A 47 10.11 6.75 -14.79
CA PRO A 47 9.35 7.74 -14.05
C PRO A 47 8.26 8.37 -14.90
N ARG A 48 7.09 8.58 -14.28
CA ARG A 48 5.95 9.30 -14.87
C ARG A 48 5.33 10.19 -13.80
N HIS A 49 5.01 11.42 -14.17
CA HIS A 49 4.22 12.31 -13.32
C HIS A 49 2.74 11.98 -13.46
N ALA A 50 2.05 11.91 -12.33
CA ALA A 50 0.61 11.77 -12.31
C ALA A 50 -0.07 13.00 -12.94
N GLN A 51 -1.16 12.75 -13.66
CA GLN A 51 -1.93 13.75 -14.39
C GLN A 51 -3.20 14.10 -13.62
N LEU A 52 -3.64 15.36 -13.70
CA LEU A 52 -4.84 15.83 -13.00
C LEU A 52 -6.09 15.10 -13.53
N PHE A 53 -6.75 14.36 -12.64
CA PHE A 53 -7.93 13.58 -12.95
C PHE A 53 -9.22 14.33 -12.62
N ALA A 54 -9.29 14.90 -11.42
CA ALA A 54 -10.43 15.66 -10.93
C ALA A 54 -9.95 16.73 -9.94
N GLU A 55 -10.71 17.80 -9.80
CA GLU A 55 -10.39 18.95 -8.94
C GLU A 55 -11.59 19.39 -8.12
N ASP A 56 -11.34 20.16 -7.06
CA ASP A 56 -12.36 20.78 -6.20
C ASP A 56 -13.35 19.76 -5.61
N LEU A 57 -12.87 18.54 -5.30
CA LEU A 57 -13.69 17.46 -4.76
C LEU A 57 -13.96 17.60 -3.26
N SER A 58 -15.16 17.17 -2.83
CA SER A 58 -15.47 16.87 -1.42
C SER A 58 -14.70 15.64 -0.93
N ASP A 59 -14.70 15.38 0.38
CA ASP A 59 -14.07 14.18 0.97
C ASP A 59 -14.75 12.90 0.44
N GLU A 60 -16.08 12.90 0.31
CA GLU A 60 -16.84 11.75 -0.18
C GLU A 60 -16.57 11.50 -1.67
N ASP A 61 -16.54 12.56 -2.49
CA ASP A 61 -16.28 12.43 -3.93
C ASP A 61 -14.82 12.06 -4.20
N LEU A 62 -13.89 12.55 -3.39
CA LEU A 62 -12.49 12.14 -3.41
C LEU A 62 -12.36 10.62 -3.30
N ILE A 63 -12.94 10.04 -2.25
CA ILE A 63 -12.87 8.59 -2.03
C ILE A 63 -13.51 7.84 -3.19
N ARG A 64 -14.70 8.28 -3.64
CA ARG A 64 -15.43 7.64 -4.73
C ARG A 64 -14.63 7.64 -6.04
N VAL A 65 -13.98 8.75 -6.37
CA VAL A 65 -13.13 8.87 -7.58
C VAL A 65 -11.94 7.92 -7.51
N ILE A 66 -11.27 7.82 -6.36
CA ILE A 66 -10.14 6.90 -6.16
C ILE A 66 -10.62 5.45 -6.30
N ASP A 67 -11.73 5.10 -5.65
CA ASP A 67 -12.29 3.76 -5.67
C ASP A 67 -12.60 3.30 -7.10
N ARG A 68 -13.29 4.14 -7.87
CA ARG A 68 -13.64 3.87 -9.27
C ARG A 68 -12.41 3.71 -10.14
N TYR A 69 -11.43 4.61 -10.02
CA TYR A 69 -10.17 4.51 -10.76
C TYR A 69 -9.45 3.19 -10.48
N LEU A 70 -9.32 2.80 -9.20
CA LEU A 70 -8.65 1.58 -8.81
C LEU A 70 -9.43 0.32 -9.22
N MET A 71 -10.76 0.30 -9.09
CA MET A 71 -11.60 -0.82 -9.53
C MET A 71 -11.55 -0.99 -11.04
N PHE A 72 -11.57 0.10 -11.80
CA PHE A 72 -11.49 0.06 -13.25
C PHE A 72 -10.11 -0.41 -13.73
N TYR A 73 -9.04 0.10 -13.12
CA TYR A 73 -7.67 -0.40 -13.33
C TYR A 73 -7.57 -1.92 -13.05
N ILE A 74 -8.11 -2.39 -11.92
CA ILE A 74 -8.08 -3.81 -11.56
C ILE A 74 -8.82 -4.67 -12.58
N ARG A 75 -9.92 -4.16 -13.15
CA ARG A 75 -10.74 -4.88 -14.12
C ARG A 75 -10.11 -4.93 -15.51
N THR A 76 -9.32 -3.93 -15.89
CA THR A 76 -8.93 -3.72 -17.30
C THR A 76 -7.43 -3.82 -17.57
N ALA A 77 -6.58 -3.69 -16.55
CA ALA A 77 -5.13 -3.76 -16.75
C ALA A 77 -4.61 -5.19 -16.83
N ASP A 78 -3.52 -5.35 -17.58
CA ASP A 78 -2.83 -6.62 -17.72
C ASP A 78 -2.12 -7.02 -16.42
N ARG A 79 -1.90 -8.32 -16.25
CA ARG A 79 -1.15 -8.87 -15.12
C ARG A 79 0.27 -8.27 -15.09
N LEU A 80 0.70 -7.82 -13.91
CA LEU A 80 1.98 -7.13 -13.67
C LEU A 80 2.13 -5.76 -14.36
N GLN A 81 1.07 -5.19 -14.94
CA GLN A 81 1.08 -3.83 -15.45
C GLN A 81 0.89 -2.82 -14.31
N ARG A 82 1.58 -1.68 -14.37
CA ARG A 82 1.40 -0.55 -13.43
C ARG A 82 0.32 0.40 -13.96
N THR A 83 -0.24 1.25 -13.10
CA THR A 83 -1.27 2.23 -13.53
C THR A 83 -0.78 3.20 -14.59
N ALA A 84 0.49 3.64 -14.53
CA ALA A 84 1.07 4.56 -15.51
C ALA A 84 1.08 4.00 -16.96
N PRO A 85 1.72 2.84 -17.25
CA PRO A 85 1.64 2.25 -18.59
C PRO A 85 0.23 1.82 -18.96
N TRP A 86 -0.57 1.31 -18.01
CA TRP A 86 -1.98 0.99 -18.28
C TRP A 86 -2.77 2.20 -18.80
N GLN A 87 -2.62 3.36 -18.15
CA GLN A 87 -3.28 4.60 -18.55
C GLN A 87 -2.76 5.14 -19.89
N GLU A 88 -1.47 4.95 -20.17
CA GLU A 88 -0.84 5.33 -21.44
C GLU A 88 -1.32 4.45 -22.61
N ASP A 89 -1.48 3.16 -22.36
CA ASP A 89 -1.95 2.16 -23.33
C ASP A 89 -3.48 2.18 -23.52
N PHE A 90 -4.22 2.78 -22.57
CA PHE A 90 -5.68 2.81 -22.61
C PHE A 90 -6.17 3.63 -23.81
N GLU A 91 -7.07 3.05 -24.61
CA GLU A 91 -7.63 3.71 -25.78
C GLU A 91 -8.38 4.99 -25.39
N GLY A 92 -7.97 6.12 -25.97
CA GLY A 92 -8.47 7.45 -25.61
C GLY A 92 -7.84 8.07 -24.35
N GLY A 93 -6.91 7.37 -23.70
CA GLY A 93 -6.06 7.87 -22.63
C GLY A 93 -6.84 8.42 -21.42
N LEU A 94 -6.26 9.43 -20.75
CA LEU A 94 -6.81 10.02 -19.53
C LEU A 94 -8.21 10.60 -19.75
N ASP A 95 -8.46 11.25 -20.88
CA ASP A 95 -9.74 11.91 -21.14
C ASP A 95 -10.87 10.87 -21.24
N ARG A 96 -10.62 9.74 -21.92
CA ARG A 96 -11.58 8.65 -21.97
C ARG A 96 -11.81 8.03 -20.59
N LEU A 97 -10.78 7.94 -19.74
CA LEU A 97 -10.95 7.50 -18.36
C LEU A 97 -11.83 8.46 -17.54
N LYS A 98 -11.72 9.78 -17.75
CA LYS A 98 -12.58 10.77 -17.09
C LYS A 98 -14.03 10.61 -17.52
N GLU A 99 -14.30 10.48 -18.82
CA GLU A 99 -15.66 10.23 -19.33
C GLU A 99 -16.28 8.98 -18.70
N ILE A 100 -15.51 7.89 -18.60
CA ILE A 100 -16.01 6.63 -18.05
C ILE A 100 -16.28 6.73 -16.54
N LEU A 101 -15.38 7.35 -15.78
CA LEU A 101 -15.38 7.24 -14.31
C LEU A 101 -16.01 8.43 -13.59
N LEU A 102 -16.04 9.60 -14.23
CA LEU A 102 -16.63 10.83 -13.69
C LEU A 102 -18.00 11.11 -14.32
N GLU A 103 -18.17 10.84 -15.62
CA GLU A 103 -19.40 11.10 -16.36
C GLU A 103 -20.25 9.84 -16.62
N ASP A 104 -19.76 8.69 -16.15
CA ASP A 104 -20.41 7.38 -16.29
C ASP A 104 -20.77 7.02 -17.75
N ALA A 105 -19.90 7.36 -18.70
CA ALA A 105 -20.16 7.18 -20.14
C ALA A 105 -20.41 5.72 -20.57
N LEU A 106 -20.10 4.74 -19.72
CA LEU A 106 -20.35 3.31 -19.94
C LEU A 106 -21.40 2.71 -18.99
N GLY A 107 -21.96 3.48 -18.06
CA GLY A 107 -22.93 2.98 -17.07
C GLY A 107 -22.32 1.96 -16.09
N LEU A 108 -21.03 2.10 -15.77
CA LEU A 108 -20.27 1.14 -14.95
C LEU A 108 -20.10 1.62 -13.49
N CYS A 109 -20.36 2.89 -13.20
CA CYS A 109 -20.00 3.47 -11.91
C CYS A 109 -20.65 2.77 -10.71
N GLU A 110 -21.95 2.44 -10.79
CA GLU A 110 -22.66 1.73 -9.72
C GLU A 110 -22.04 0.34 -9.45
N GLU A 111 -21.66 -0.37 -10.51
CA GLU A 111 -21.04 -1.68 -10.39
C GLU A 111 -19.64 -1.60 -9.75
N LEU A 112 -18.84 -0.59 -10.15
CA LEU A 112 -17.52 -0.34 -9.58
C LEU A 112 -17.63 0.02 -8.09
N ASP A 113 -18.58 0.89 -7.73
CA ASP A 113 -18.85 1.28 -6.34
C ASP A 113 -19.27 0.06 -5.50
N ALA A 114 -20.17 -0.78 -6.02
CA ALA A 114 -20.60 -2.00 -5.36
C ALA A 114 -19.46 -3.02 -5.20
N HIS A 115 -18.53 -3.09 -6.16
CA HIS A 115 -17.36 -3.96 -6.08
C HIS A 115 -16.41 -3.52 -4.96
N MET A 116 -16.12 -2.21 -4.88
CA MET A 116 -15.28 -1.68 -3.79
C MET A 116 -15.96 -1.88 -2.42
N ALA A 117 -17.26 -1.57 -2.31
CA ALA A 117 -18.01 -1.74 -1.08
C ALA A 117 -17.96 -3.19 -0.57
N ARG A 118 -18.09 -4.16 -1.48
CA ARG A 118 -17.93 -5.59 -1.15
C ARG A 118 -16.52 -5.91 -0.67
N HIS A 119 -15.50 -5.36 -1.32
CA HIS A 119 -14.11 -5.58 -0.92
C HIS A 119 -13.83 -5.04 0.49
N VAL A 120 -14.28 -3.81 0.78
CA VAL A 120 -14.13 -3.19 2.10
C VAL A 120 -14.95 -3.95 3.15
N GLY A 121 -16.21 -4.29 2.84
CA GLY A 121 -17.10 -5.00 3.76
C GLY A 121 -16.70 -6.45 4.08
N THR A 122 -15.80 -7.03 3.28
CA THR A 122 -15.25 -8.38 3.50
C THR A 122 -13.77 -8.37 3.88
N TYR A 123 -13.20 -7.18 4.14
CA TYR A 123 -11.81 -7.07 4.56
C TYR A 123 -11.60 -7.70 5.93
N GLU A 124 -10.64 -8.62 6.00
CA GLU A 124 -10.10 -9.17 7.24
C GLU A 124 -8.60 -8.92 7.28
N ASP A 125 -8.11 -8.42 8.42
CA ASP A 125 -6.67 -8.30 8.64
C ASP A 125 -6.09 -9.71 8.81
N GLU A 126 -5.37 -10.15 7.77
CA GLU A 126 -4.75 -11.48 7.71
C GLU A 126 -3.76 -11.69 8.87
N TRP A 127 -3.06 -10.65 9.33
CA TRP A 127 -2.13 -10.73 10.47
C TRP A 127 -2.89 -10.86 11.79
N ALA A 128 -3.93 -10.04 11.99
CA ALA A 128 -4.79 -10.18 13.17
C ALA A 128 -5.45 -11.57 13.24
N ALA A 129 -5.82 -12.14 12.09
CA ALA A 129 -6.35 -13.50 11.99
C ALA A 129 -5.29 -14.56 12.35
N VAL A 130 -4.06 -14.42 11.84
CA VAL A 130 -2.93 -15.31 12.18
C VAL A 130 -2.65 -15.31 13.69
N LEU A 131 -2.71 -14.17 14.36
CA LEU A 131 -2.45 -14.08 15.80
C LEU A 131 -3.50 -14.78 16.66
N LYS A 132 -4.72 -14.91 16.14
CA LYS A 132 -5.82 -15.62 16.79
C LYS A 132 -5.79 -17.13 16.53
N ASP A 133 -4.96 -17.60 15.60
CA ASP A 133 -4.84 -18.99 15.20
C ASP A 133 -3.49 -19.57 15.67
N PRO A 134 -3.46 -20.35 16.77
CA PRO A 134 -2.23 -20.94 17.29
C PRO A 134 -1.48 -21.83 16.30
N GLU A 135 -2.17 -22.50 15.37
CA GLU A 135 -1.53 -23.35 14.36
C GLU A 135 -0.83 -22.52 13.28
N ARG A 136 -1.46 -21.42 12.83
CA ARG A 136 -0.81 -20.47 11.92
C ARG A 136 0.35 -19.75 12.58
N LEU A 137 0.21 -19.36 13.85
CA LEU A 137 1.25 -18.64 14.57
C LEU A 137 2.55 -19.44 14.70
N ARG A 138 2.48 -20.77 14.82
CA ARG A 138 3.66 -21.66 14.85
C ARG A 138 4.55 -21.54 13.61
N GLN A 139 3.99 -21.15 12.46
CA GLN A 139 4.73 -20.96 11.21
C GLN A 139 5.72 -19.77 11.29
N PHE A 140 5.54 -18.88 12.26
CA PHE A 140 6.38 -17.69 12.45
C PHE A 140 7.47 -17.88 13.52
N SER A 141 7.77 -19.12 13.90
CA SER A 141 8.92 -19.44 14.76
C SER A 141 10.24 -19.36 13.97
N SER A 142 11.33 -18.94 14.63
CA SER A 142 12.64 -18.81 13.98
C SER A 142 13.21 -20.13 13.49
N PHE A 143 12.96 -21.22 14.23
CA PHE A 143 13.34 -22.57 13.85
C PHE A 143 12.18 -23.53 14.11
N VAL A 144 11.62 -24.09 13.03
CA VAL A 144 10.48 -25.03 13.10
C VAL A 144 10.77 -26.23 14.01
N ASN A 145 12.02 -26.71 14.01
CA ASN A 145 12.44 -27.88 14.80
C ASN A 145 12.98 -27.51 16.20
N ALA A 146 13.24 -26.23 16.45
CA ALA A 146 13.92 -25.77 17.67
C ALA A 146 13.43 -24.36 18.10
N PRO A 147 12.11 -24.19 18.30
CA PRO A 147 11.50 -22.86 18.47
C PRO A 147 12.00 -22.10 19.70
N ASP A 148 12.44 -22.82 20.73
CA ASP A 148 12.98 -22.26 21.98
C ASP A 148 14.52 -22.13 21.97
N THR A 149 15.17 -22.45 20.85
CA THR A 149 16.63 -22.36 20.71
C THR A 149 17.01 -21.00 20.15
N ALA A 150 17.73 -20.22 20.95
CA ALA A 150 18.32 -18.96 20.53
C ALA A 150 19.40 -19.20 19.45
N ASP A 151 19.46 -18.31 18.45
CA ASP A 151 20.50 -18.38 17.42
C ASP A 151 21.80 -17.84 18.00
N PRO A 152 22.86 -18.67 18.12
CA PRO A 152 24.13 -18.24 18.70
C PRO A 152 24.89 -17.23 17.82
N SER A 153 24.52 -17.08 16.54
CA SER A 153 25.14 -16.11 15.63
C SER A 153 24.60 -14.69 15.80
N LEU A 154 23.44 -14.54 16.47
CA LEU A 154 22.74 -13.27 16.66
C LEU A 154 22.80 -12.81 18.11
N ALA A 155 23.65 -11.81 18.37
CA ALA A 155 23.67 -11.06 19.61
C ALA A 155 23.56 -9.56 19.34
N TYR A 156 22.94 -8.82 20.25
CA TYR A 156 22.73 -7.38 20.16
C TYR A 156 23.26 -6.71 21.42
N VAL A 157 23.89 -5.54 21.25
CA VAL A 157 24.32 -4.68 22.35
C VAL A 157 23.63 -3.33 22.25
N GLU A 158 23.45 -2.67 23.40
CA GLU A 158 22.86 -1.33 23.45
C GLU A 158 23.96 -0.27 23.43
N VAL A 159 23.87 0.68 22.50
CA VAL A 159 24.75 1.83 22.43
C VAL A 159 23.88 3.07 22.36
N ARG A 160 24.00 3.95 23.37
CA ARG A 160 23.23 5.20 23.47
C ARG A 160 21.70 4.96 23.41
N GLY A 161 21.20 3.93 24.07
CA GLY A 161 19.76 3.62 24.08
C GLY A 161 19.24 2.88 22.84
N GLN A 162 20.10 2.57 21.86
CA GLN A 162 19.72 1.89 20.62
C GLN A 162 20.40 0.52 20.52
N ARG A 163 19.61 -0.51 20.16
CA ARG A 163 20.13 -1.86 19.89
C ARG A 163 20.87 -1.87 18.56
N ARG A 164 22.09 -2.42 18.54
CA ARG A 164 22.85 -2.75 17.33
C ARG A 164 23.35 -4.19 17.37
N PRO A 165 23.69 -4.81 16.23
CA PRO A 165 24.38 -6.08 16.22
C PRO A 165 25.70 -6.00 17.02
N ALA A 166 25.94 -7.03 17.83
CA ALA A 166 27.20 -7.20 18.54
C ALA A 166 28.33 -7.50 17.56
N THR A 167 29.51 -6.95 17.82
CA THR A 167 30.75 -7.36 17.15
C THR A 167 31.16 -8.76 17.59
N GLU A 168 32.10 -9.41 16.89
CA GLU A 168 32.59 -10.75 17.24
C GLU A 168 33.13 -10.84 18.67
N VAL A 169 33.82 -9.79 19.16
CA VAL A 169 34.30 -9.73 20.55
C VAL A 169 33.13 -9.65 21.52
N GLU A 170 32.14 -8.81 21.23
CA GLU A 170 30.97 -8.62 22.10
C GLU A 170 30.05 -9.85 22.12
N LYS A 171 29.95 -10.61 21.03
CA LYS A 171 29.21 -11.89 20.98
C LYS A 171 29.76 -12.93 21.95
N SER A 172 31.07 -12.93 22.20
CA SER A 172 31.65 -13.82 23.21
C SER A 172 31.29 -13.45 24.65
N GLN A 173 30.78 -12.24 24.87
CA GLN A 173 30.43 -11.69 26.19
C GLN A 173 28.91 -11.59 26.38
N ALA A 174 28.15 -11.41 25.30
CA ALA A 174 26.70 -11.38 25.27
C ALA A 174 26.14 -12.79 25.00
N GLY A 175 25.28 -13.30 25.89
CA GLY A 175 24.61 -14.59 25.68
C GLY A 175 23.71 -14.61 24.43
N PRO A 176 23.34 -15.79 23.93
CA PRO A 176 22.51 -15.92 22.74
C PRO A 176 21.11 -15.34 22.96
N ILE A 177 20.53 -14.74 21.92
CA ILE A 177 19.24 -14.05 21.99
C ILE A 177 18.21 -14.79 21.13
N LEU A 178 17.00 -14.98 21.67
CA LEU A 178 15.86 -15.44 20.88
C LEU A 178 15.45 -14.35 19.89
N ILE A 179 15.51 -14.66 18.60
CA ILE A 179 15.29 -13.70 17.49
C ILE A 179 13.86 -13.14 17.54
N ALA A 180 12.90 -13.95 17.98
CA ALA A 180 11.52 -13.52 18.21
C ALA A 180 10.90 -14.35 19.34
N PRO A 181 10.26 -13.73 20.35
CA PRO A 181 9.34 -14.45 21.20
C PRO A 181 8.14 -14.94 20.37
N THR A 182 7.51 -16.05 20.76
CA THR A 182 6.27 -16.56 20.14
C THR A 182 5.07 -15.59 20.26
N ALA A 183 5.24 -14.46 20.96
CA ALA A 183 4.27 -13.39 21.08
C ALA A 183 4.63 -12.22 20.16
N LEU A 184 3.93 -12.11 19.03
CA LEU A 184 3.93 -10.92 18.18
C LEU A 184 3.09 -9.82 18.87
N GLN A 185 3.72 -8.72 19.25
CA GLN A 185 3.00 -7.55 19.75
C GLN A 185 2.37 -6.79 18.58
N VAL A 186 1.04 -6.86 18.44
CA VAL A 186 0.30 -5.90 17.62
C VAL A 186 -0.09 -4.73 18.50
N ARG A 187 0.37 -3.53 18.13
CA ARG A 187 -0.19 -2.31 18.68
C ARG A 187 -1.60 -2.16 18.11
N SER A 188 -2.59 -2.29 18.98
CA SER A 188 -3.99 -1.95 18.72
C SER A 188 -4.14 -0.46 18.45
#